data_AF-A0A3B8I195-F1
#
_entry.id   AF-A0A3B8I195-F1
#
_cell.length_a   1.000
_cell.length_b   1.000
_cell.length_c   1.000
_cell.angle_alpha   90.00
_cell.angle_beta   90.00
_cell.angle_gamma   90.00
#
_symmetry.space_group_name_H-M   'P 1'
#
loop_
_entity.id
_entity.type
_entity.pdbx_description
1 polymer ?
#
loop_
_entity_poly.entity_id
_entity_poly.type
_entity_poly.pdbx_seq_one_letter_code
_entity_poly.pdbx_strand_id
1 'polypeptide(L)'
;MSDIHYFQRYSQPENMATNNTLLLFSRLYHDSPSRFQTFLNALLDDRNVPVGLSFSQQTRTGNSVPDGLLVQESIKVVIEAKRNAREFYSDQIKRHQEAFGEEQHKLMLLVAPGVVDGEQLKQIRKETQKGVTVLSTTFEAICTAAQDSVQEYDVELQEVINDYADYCESADLIEDNTVIRCLPCGDSLPALW
;
A
#
# COMPACT_ATOMS: atom_id res chain seq x y z
N MET A 1 -19.63 -18.63 -13.50
CA MET A 1 -20.36 -17.36 -13.68
C MET A 1 -19.34 -16.34 -14.15
N SER A 2 -19.74 -15.34 -14.93
CA SER A 2 -18.79 -14.30 -15.35
C SER A 2 -18.60 -13.37 -14.16
N ASP A 3 -17.58 -13.60 -13.36
CA ASP A 3 -17.31 -12.79 -12.18
C ASP A 3 -16.93 -11.37 -12.65
N ILE A 4 -17.58 -10.36 -12.08
CA ILE A 4 -17.33 -8.97 -12.43
C ILE A 4 -16.05 -8.56 -11.71
N HIS A 5 -14.97 -8.34 -12.46
CA HIS A 5 -13.73 -7.81 -11.91
C HIS A 5 -13.87 -6.30 -11.65
N TYR A 6 -13.55 -5.88 -10.44
CA TYR A 6 -13.48 -4.49 -10.01
C TYR A 6 -12.20 -3.80 -10.53
N PHE A 7 -11.10 -4.54 -10.64
CA PHE A 7 -9.80 -3.98 -11.05
C PHE A 7 -9.54 -4.10 -12.55
N GLN A 8 -8.95 -3.04 -13.12
CA GLN A 8 -8.65 -2.99 -14.55
C GLN A 8 -7.47 -3.91 -14.88
N ARG A 9 -7.63 -4.72 -15.94
CA ARG A 9 -6.59 -5.63 -16.45
C ARG A 9 -6.01 -5.21 -17.81
N TYR A 10 -6.51 -4.12 -18.39
CA TYR A 10 -6.17 -3.65 -19.73
C TYR A 10 -5.66 -2.21 -19.72
N SER A 11 -4.35 -2.01 -19.53
CA SER A 11 -3.63 -0.75 -19.79
C SER A 11 -2.10 -0.97 -19.67
N GLN A 12 -1.28 0.10 -19.71
CA GLN A 12 0.16 -0.05 -19.46
C GLN A 12 0.42 -0.60 -18.05
N PRO A 13 1.30 -1.60 -17.88
CA PRO A 13 1.37 -2.39 -16.64
C PRO A 13 1.66 -1.60 -15.35
N GLU A 14 2.52 -0.57 -15.40
CA GLU A 14 2.82 0.26 -14.22
C GLU A 14 1.65 1.19 -13.85
N ASN A 15 1.07 1.87 -14.84
CA ASN A 15 -0.10 2.72 -14.63
C ASN A 15 -1.30 1.91 -14.11
N MET A 16 -1.42 0.65 -14.54
CA MET A 16 -2.42 -0.30 -14.04
C MET A 16 -2.21 -0.59 -12.54
N ALA A 17 -0.99 -0.93 -12.13
CA ALA A 17 -0.68 -1.26 -10.75
C ALA A 17 -0.94 -0.07 -9.81
N THR A 18 -0.50 1.13 -10.19
CA THR A 18 -0.77 2.35 -9.42
C THR A 18 -2.27 2.66 -9.33
N ASN A 19 -3.00 2.61 -10.45
CA ASN A 19 -4.43 2.90 -10.48
C ASN A 19 -5.26 1.91 -9.68
N ASN A 20 -4.96 0.61 -9.79
CA ASN A 20 -5.68 -0.43 -9.05
C ASN A 20 -5.40 -0.31 -7.55
N THR A 21 -4.16 0.02 -7.15
CA THR A 21 -3.83 0.28 -5.75
C THR A 21 -4.61 1.50 -5.22
N LEU A 22 -4.70 2.58 -6.00
CA LEU A 22 -5.52 3.75 -5.65
C LEU A 22 -7.01 3.42 -5.55
N LEU A 23 -7.52 2.55 -6.42
CA LEU A 23 -8.92 2.12 -6.38
C LEU A 23 -9.23 1.34 -5.08
N LEU A 24 -8.35 0.42 -4.67
CA LEU A 24 -8.49 -0.29 -3.39
C LEU A 24 -8.53 0.71 -2.22
N PHE A 25 -7.59 1.66 -2.19
CA PHE A 25 -7.50 2.66 -1.13
C PHE A 25 -8.77 3.53 -1.07
N SER A 26 -9.29 3.92 -2.23
CA SER A 26 -10.56 4.65 -2.35
C SER A 26 -11.73 3.86 -1.79
N ARG A 27 -11.81 2.55 -2.05
CA ARG A 27 -12.87 1.68 -1.52
C ARG A 27 -12.81 1.55 -0.01
N LEU A 28 -11.62 1.30 0.56
CA LEU A 28 -11.41 1.25 2.00
C LEU A 28 -11.77 2.57 2.69
N TYR A 29 -11.39 3.71 2.10
CA TYR A 29 -11.74 5.03 2.65
C TYR A 29 -13.24 5.32 2.59
N HIS A 30 -13.91 4.95 1.49
CA HIS A 30 -15.34 5.16 1.31
C HIS A 30 -16.18 4.34 2.29
N ASP A 31 -15.73 3.13 2.61
CA ASP A 31 -16.35 2.30 3.64
C ASP A 31 -16.23 2.96 5.02
N SER A 32 -14.99 3.24 5.46
CA SER A 32 -14.77 3.93 6.72
C SER A 32 -13.40 4.62 6.79
N PRO A 33 -13.35 5.94 7.02
CA PRO A 33 -12.09 6.65 7.25
C PRO A 33 -11.25 6.05 8.38
N SER A 34 -11.90 5.52 9.43
CA SER A 34 -11.22 4.90 10.57
C SER A 34 -10.59 3.54 10.23
N ARG A 35 -11.23 2.75 9.36
CA ARG A 35 -10.66 1.49 8.86
C ARG A 35 -9.53 1.78 7.90
N PHE A 36 -9.69 2.74 7.00
CA PHE A 36 -8.61 3.20 6.14
C PHE A 36 -7.41 3.74 6.93
N GLN A 37 -7.64 4.45 8.04
CA GLN A 37 -6.56 4.86 8.95
C GLN A 37 -5.84 3.64 9.53
N THR A 38 -6.58 2.63 9.96
CA THR A 38 -6.02 1.39 10.53
C THR A 38 -5.19 0.64 9.49
N PHE A 39 -5.74 0.46 8.29
CA PHE A 39 -5.05 -0.09 7.12
C PHE A 39 -3.76 0.68 6.81
N LEU A 40 -3.86 2.01 6.70
CA LEU A 40 -2.71 2.84 6.37
C LEU A 40 -1.65 2.69 7.46
N ASN A 41 -2.00 2.88 8.73
CA ASN A 41 -1.07 2.75 9.86
C ASN A 41 -0.40 1.38 9.94
N ALA A 42 -1.09 0.29 9.56
CA ALA A 42 -0.50 -1.04 9.46
C ALA A 42 0.64 -1.10 8.43
N LEU A 43 0.56 -0.32 7.35
CA LEU A 43 1.64 -0.18 6.35
C LEU A 43 2.76 0.79 6.77
N LEU A 44 2.53 1.63 7.79
CA LEU A 44 3.46 2.71 8.13
C LEU A 44 4.46 2.36 9.27
N ASP A 45 4.62 1.10 9.65
CA ASP A 45 5.54 0.64 10.73
C ASP A 45 5.47 1.54 11.99
N ASP A 46 4.35 1.50 12.71
CA ASP A 46 4.07 2.23 13.96
C ASP A 46 3.91 3.77 13.86
N ARG A 47 3.86 4.34 12.65
CA ARG A 47 3.45 5.74 12.52
C ARG A 47 1.93 5.86 12.57
N ASN A 48 1.45 6.73 13.46
CA ASN A 48 0.05 7.08 13.55
C ASN A 48 -0.22 8.33 12.71
N VAL A 49 -0.77 8.14 11.52
CA VAL A 49 -1.21 9.25 10.67
C VAL A 49 -2.72 9.35 10.76
N PRO A 50 -3.27 10.45 11.31
CA PRO A 50 -4.71 10.62 11.40
C PRO A 50 -5.32 10.78 10.01
N VAL A 51 -6.41 10.07 9.75
CA VAL A 51 -7.17 10.16 8.51
C VAL A 51 -8.60 10.58 8.82
N GLY A 52 -9.06 11.65 8.17
CA GLY A 52 -10.41 12.17 8.31
C GLY A 52 -10.56 13.20 9.44
N LEU A 53 -11.81 13.44 9.84
CA LEU A 53 -12.15 14.46 10.82
C LEU A 53 -11.95 13.97 12.26
N SER A 54 -11.27 14.79 13.06
CA SER A 54 -11.09 14.63 14.49
C SER A 54 -11.95 15.66 15.25
N PHE A 55 -12.68 15.16 16.24
CA PHE A 55 -13.53 15.97 17.10
C PHE A 55 -12.91 16.00 18.50
N SER A 56 -12.72 17.19 19.07
CA SER A 56 -12.24 17.31 20.45
C SER A 56 -12.95 18.44 21.19
N GLN A 57 -13.12 18.24 22.50
CA GLN A 57 -13.52 19.29 23.43
C GLN A 57 -12.25 19.71 24.17
N GLN A 58 -11.90 21.00 24.18
CA GLN A 58 -10.74 21.44 24.95
C GLN A 58 -11.10 21.74 26.42
N THR A 59 -10.34 21.13 27.33
CA THR A 59 -10.22 21.54 28.73
C THR A 59 -9.52 22.91 28.81
N ARG A 60 -10.20 23.88 29.44
CA ARG A 60 -9.81 25.29 29.71
C ARG A 60 -8.32 25.64 29.50
N THR A 61 -8.03 26.49 28.51
CA THR A 61 -6.75 27.22 28.43
C THR A 61 -7.00 28.69 28.06
N GLY A 62 -7.00 29.60 29.04
CA GLY A 62 -6.94 31.06 28.82
C GLY A 62 -8.26 31.81 28.52
N ASN A 63 -8.11 33.05 28.00
CA ASN A 63 -9.12 34.14 27.98
C ASN A 63 -10.30 33.97 26.98
N SER A 64 -10.32 32.91 26.18
CA SER A 64 -11.46 32.48 25.38
C SER A 64 -11.24 31.00 25.09
N VAL A 65 -12.21 30.17 25.42
CA VAL A 65 -12.14 28.72 25.23
C VAL A 65 -13.22 28.36 24.21
N PRO A 66 -12.88 27.87 23.02
CA PRO A 66 -13.86 27.34 22.10
C PRO A 66 -14.52 26.08 22.70
N ASP A 67 -15.85 26.01 22.65
CA ASP A 67 -16.64 24.92 23.25
C ASP A 67 -16.45 23.55 22.54
N GLY A 68 -15.91 23.57 21.31
CA GLY A 68 -15.61 22.37 20.53
C GLY A 68 -14.70 22.70 19.37
N LEU A 69 -13.88 21.73 18.97
CA LEU A 69 -12.93 21.83 17.89
C LEU A 69 -13.13 20.68 16.91
N LEU A 70 -13.27 21.03 15.64
CA LEU A 70 -13.28 20.11 14.50
C LEU A 70 -12.01 20.35 13.68
N VAL A 71 -11.14 19.34 13.61
CA VAL A 71 -9.86 19.41 12.88
C VAL A 71 -9.77 18.27 11.89
N GLN A 72 -9.24 18.53 10.71
CA GLN A 72 -8.77 17.49 9.80
C GLN A 72 -7.32 17.81 9.45
N GLU A 73 -6.42 16.90 9.81
CA GLU A 73 -5.02 17.07 9.47
C GLU A 73 -4.81 16.82 7.97
N SER A 74 -4.00 17.67 7.33
CA SER A 74 -3.73 17.53 5.90
C SER A 74 -2.70 16.43 5.68
N ILE A 75 -3.11 15.41 4.92
CA ILE A 75 -2.27 14.29 4.49
C ILE A 75 -2.18 14.27 2.97
N LYS A 76 -0.98 14.00 2.46
CA LYS A 76 -0.75 13.67 1.06
C LYS A 76 0.06 12.40 0.95
N VAL A 77 -0.46 11.43 0.21
CA VAL A 77 0.21 10.18 -0.10
C VAL A 77 0.50 10.16 -1.60
N VAL A 78 1.79 10.10 -1.95
CA VAL A 78 2.24 9.88 -3.32
C VAL A 78 2.64 8.41 -3.43
N ILE A 79 1.98 7.68 -4.32
CA ILE A 79 2.17 6.23 -4.51
C ILE A 79 2.91 6.02 -5.82
N GLU A 80 4.02 5.27 -5.75
CA GLU A 80 4.76 4.80 -6.92
C GLU A 80 4.78 3.27 -6.89
N ALA A 81 4.06 2.64 -7.81
CA ALA A 81 4.04 1.19 -7.94
C ALA A 81 4.96 0.73 -9.09
N LYS A 82 5.83 -0.23 -8.80
CA LYS A 82 6.75 -0.85 -9.76
C LYS A 82 6.53 -2.36 -9.82
N ARG A 83 6.90 -2.96 -10.96
CA ARG A 83 6.88 -4.43 -11.14
C ARG A 83 8.15 -5.10 -10.65
N ASN A 84 9.16 -4.32 -10.29
CA ASN A 84 10.42 -4.82 -9.78
C ASN A 84 10.93 -3.89 -8.67
N ALA A 85 11.26 -4.46 -7.52
CA ALA A 85 11.74 -3.72 -6.35
C ALA A 85 13.08 -2.98 -6.61
N ARG A 86 13.81 -3.31 -7.68
CA ARG A 86 15.06 -2.65 -8.07
C ARG A 86 14.86 -1.40 -8.91
N GLU A 87 13.67 -1.16 -9.44
CA GLU A 87 13.40 -0.09 -10.42
C GLU A 87 13.04 1.26 -9.78
N PHE A 88 13.31 1.43 -8.49
CA PHE A 88 13.16 2.70 -7.78
C PHE A 88 14.41 3.56 -7.92
N TYR A 89 14.41 4.43 -8.93
CA TYR A 89 15.50 5.38 -9.17
C TYR A 89 15.32 6.66 -8.34
N SER A 90 16.37 7.13 -7.68
CA SER A 90 16.28 8.28 -6.77
C SER A 90 15.88 9.58 -7.46
N ASP A 91 16.33 9.81 -8.70
CA ASP A 91 15.95 11.00 -9.48
C ASP A 91 14.47 11.02 -9.83
N GLN A 92 13.88 9.86 -10.11
CA GLN A 92 12.44 9.75 -10.35
C GLN A 92 11.67 10.09 -9.07
N ILE A 93 12.10 9.53 -7.95
CA ILE A 93 11.46 9.76 -6.64
C ILE A 93 11.55 11.24 -6.23
N LYS A 94 12.69 11.91 -6.47
CA LYS A 94 12.82 13.36 -6.23
C LYS A 94 11.79 14.17 -7.01
N ARG A 95 11.57 13.86 -8.28
CA ARG A 95 10.55 14.54 -9.10
C ARG A 95 9.14 14.32 -8.56
N HIS A 96 8.84 13.11 -8.09
CA HIS A 96 7.56 12.84 -7.44
C HIS A 96 7.38 13.59 -6.12
N GLN A 97 8.47 13.89 -5.40
CA GLN A 97 8.41 14.70 -4.18
C GLN A 97 8.04 16.17 -4.44
N GLU A 98 8.26 16.69 -5.66
CA GLU A 98 7.78 18.04 -6.04
C GLU A 98 6.25 18.16 -6.00
N ALA A 99 5.53 17.03 -5.97
CA ALA A 99 4.10 17.03 -5.78
C ALA A 99 3.68 17.46 -4.37
N PHE A 100 4.55 17.40 -3.35
CA PHE A 100 4.19 17.81 -1.98
C PHE A 100 4.14 19.34 -1.84
N GLY A 101 3.11 19.82 -1.14
CA GLY A 101 2.92 21.23 -0.79
C GLY A 101 3.20 21.47 0.70
N GLU A 102 2.26 22.12 1.39
CA GLU A 102 2.36 22.46 2.82
C GLU A 102 1.52 21.52 3.71
N GLU A 103 1.35 20.26 3.28
CA GLU A 103 0.58 19.28 4.07
C GLU A 103 1.32 18.87 5.34
N GLN A 104 0.57 18.60 6.42
CA GLN A 104 1.13 18.19 7.70
C GLN A 104 1.79 16.82 7.64
N HIS A 105 1.19 15.90 6.89
CA HIS A 105 1.70 14.54 6.67
C HIS A 105 2.01 14.31 5.20
N LYS A 106 3.29 14.12 4.87
CA LYS A 106 3.79 13.87 3.51
C LYS A 106 4.36 12.46 3.41
N LEU A 107 3.65 11.57 2.74
CA LEU A 107 3.99 10.16 2.63
C LEU A 107 4.32 9.80 1.17
N MET A 108 5.52 9.26 0.94
CA MET A 108 5.91 8.64 -0.32
C MET A 108 5.88 7.12 -0.12
N LEU A 109 4.91 6.44 -0.76
CA LEU A 109 4.70 5.01 -0.66
C LEU A 109 5.23 4.32 -1.92
N LEU A 110 6.28 3.53 -1.78
CA LEU A 110 6.87 2.71 -2.84
C LEU A 110 6.27 1.30 -2.75
N VAL A 111 5.66 0.82 -3.83
CA VAL A 111 5.00 -0.49 -3.87
C VAL A 111 5.66 -1.37 -4.92
N ALA A 112 6.10 -2.56 -4.55
CA ALA A 112 6.70 -3.52 -5.48
C ALA A 112 6.35 -4.97 -5.12
N PRO A 113 6.62 -5.97 -5.98
CA PRO A 113 6.33 -7.37 -5.66
C PRO A 113 7.15 -7.91 -4.50
N GLY A 114 8.41 -7.46 -4.41
CA GLY A 114 9.36 -7.86 -3.38
C GLY A 114 9.81 -6.69 -2.51
N VAL A 115 10.53 -7.02 -1.44
CA VAL A 115 11.11 -6.05 -0.52
C VAL A 115 12.17 -5.23 -1.23
N VAL A 116 12.06 -3.90 -1.14
CA VAL A 116 13.07 -2.96 -1.67
C VAL A 116 14.36 -3.11 -0.87
N ASP A 117 15.49 -3.16 -1.56
CA ASP A 117 16.80 -3.30 -0.94
C ASP A 117 17.06 -2.19 0.10
N GLY A 118 17.61 -2.58 1.25
CA GLY A 118 17.81 -1.68 2.37
C GLY A 118 18.80 -0.55 2.07
N GLU A 119 19.82 -0.79 1.26
CA GLU A 119 20.76 0.26 0.84
C GLU A 119 20.12 1.20 -0.18
N GLN A 120 19.33 0.67 -1.13
CA GLN A 120 18.53 1.48 -2.05
C GLN A 120 17.56 2.40 -1.29
N LEU A 121 16.82 1.86 -0.32
CA LEU A 121 15.88 2.64 0.50
C LEU A 121 16.58 3.69 1.36
N LYS A 122 17.75 3.37 1.93
CA LYS A 122 18.57 4.34 2.66
C LYS A 122 19.04 5.47 1.74
N GLN A 123 19.45 5.16 0.51
CA GLN A 123 19.88 6.17 -0.45
C GLN A 123 18.72 7.11 -0.83
N ILE A 124 17.55 6.54 -1.13
CA ILE A 124 16.34 7.32 -1.40
C ILE A 124 16.00 8.24 -0.21
N ARG A 125 16.03 7.70 1.02
CA ARG A 125 15.75 8.48 2.25
C ARG A 125 16.76 9.61 2.48
N LYS A 126 18.05 9.41 2.15
CA LYS A 126 19.07 10.47 2.23
C LYS A 126 18.82 11.61 1.26
N GLU A 127 18.30 11.28 0.08
CA GLU A 127 18.04 12.23 -0.99
C GLU A 127 16.65 12.87 -0.93
N THR A 128 15.84 12.46 0.06
CA THR A 128 14.46 12.91 0.25
C THR A 128 14.39 14.29 0.90
N GLN A 129 13.42 15.09 0.47
CA GLN A 129 13.10 16.39 1.06
C GLN A 129 12.75 16.25 2.55
N LYS A 130 13.24 17.19 3.38
CA LYS A 130 12.91 17.22 4.81
C LYS A 130 11.39 17.26 5.03
N GLY A 131 10.91 16.42 5.94
CA GLY A 131 9.48 16.31 6.29
C GLY A 131 8.70 15.31 5.44
N VAL A 132 9.27 14.79 4.34
CA VAL A 132 8.68 13.68 3.59
C VAL A 132 9.12 12.36 4.19
N THR A 133 8.16 11.47 4.38
CA THR A 133 8.38 10.12 4.89
C THR A 133 8.34 9.12 3.74
N VAL A 134 9.45 8.42 3.49
CA VAL A 134 9.52 7.37 2.46
C VAL A 134 9.38 5.99 3.07
N LEU A 135 8.41 5.24 2.55
CA LEU A 135 8.07 3.89 2.96
C LEU A 135 8.05 2.97 1.76
N SER A 136 8.36 1.71 1.99
CA SER A 136 8.32 0.66 1.00
C SER A 136 7.45 -0.47 1.52
N THR A 137 6.51 -0.93 0.70
CA THR A 137 5.63 -2.06 1.00
C THR A 137 5.56 -2.99 -0.21
N THR A 138 5.07 -4.21 0.02
CA THR A 138 4.75 -5.14 -1.07
C THR A 138 3.27 -5.13 -1.40
N PHE A 139 2.91 -5.60 -2.60
CA PHE A 139 1.49 -5.84 -2.95
C PHE A 139 0.84 -6.85 -2.02
N GLU A 140 1.59 -7.88 -1.63
CA GLU A 140 1.16 -8.88 -0.64
C GLU A 140 0.84 -8.22 0.71
N ALA A 141 1.74 -7.38 1.24
CA ALA A 141 1.52 -6.67 2.49
C ALA A 141 0.31 -5.73 2.42
N ILE A 142 0.04 -5.11 1.27
CA ILE A 142 -1.18 -4.32 1.04
C ILE A 142 -2.43 -5.21 1.13
N CYS A 143 -2.42 -6.39 0.51
CA CYS A 143 -3.55 -7.32 0.57
C CYS A 143 -3.80 -7.77 2.02
N THR A 144 -2.76 -8.20 2.73
CA THR A 144 -2.87 -8.62 4.13
C THR A 144 -3.37 -7.49 5.02
N ALA A 145 -2.79 -6.29 4.93
CA ALA A 145 -3.23 -5.15 5.73
C ALA A 145 -4.68 -4.75 5.41
N ALA A 146 -5.11 -4.86 4.15
CA ALA A 146 -6.48 -4.57 3.75
C ALA A 146 -7.44 -5.60 4.35
N GLN A 147 -7.12 -6.90 4.28
CA GLN A 147 -7.91 -7.97 4.88
C GLN A 147 -8.05 -7.79 6.39
N ASP A 148 -6.94 -7.51 7.09
CA ASP A 148 -6.92 -7.32 8.55
C ASP A 148 -7.69 -6.07 9.00
N SER A 149 -7.85 -5.08 8.13
CA SER A 149 -8.60 -3.85 8.42
C SER A 149 -10.13 -4.01 8.31
N VAL A 150 -10.59 -5.13 7.75
CA VAL A 150 -11.99 -5.40 7.45
C VAL A 150 -12.51 -6.56 8.28
N GLN A 151 -13.80 -6.52 8.64
CA GLN A 151 -14.42 -7.58 9.43
C GLN A 151 -14.83 -8.77 8.56
N GLU A 152 -14.86 -9.98 9.12
CA GLU A 152 -15.20 -11.21 8.39
C GLU A 152 -16.58 -11.20 7.72
N TYR A 153 -17.52 -10.44 8.27
CA TYR A 153 -18.89 -10.35 7.75
C TYR A 153 -19.08 -9.30 6.66
N ASP A 154 -18.04 -8.52 6.33
CA ASP A 154 -18.10 -7.44 5.33
C ASP A 154 -17.88 -7.99 3.91
N VAL A 155 -18.81 -8.85 3.48
CA VAL A 155 -18.68 -9.70 2.29
C VAL A 155 -18.33 -8.89 1.04
N GLU A 156 -18.99 -7.74 0.81
CA GLU A 156 -18.75 -6.91 -0.37
C GLU A 156 -17.31 -6.37 -0.41
N LEU A 157 -16.80 -5.91 0.72
CA LEU A 157 -15.45 -5.36 0.79
C LEU A 157 -14.39 -6.46 0.73
N GLN A 158 -14.69 -7.64 1.29
CA GLN A 158 -13.85 -8.82 1.11
C GLN A 158 -13.76 -9.27 -0.35
N GLU A 159 -14.88 -9.27 -1.09
CA GLU A 159 -14.88 -9.58 -2.53
C GLU A 159 -13.98 -8.61 -3.31
N VAL A 160 -14.02 -7.31 -2.98
CA VAL A 160 -13.13 -6.32 -3.57
C VAL A 160 -11.67 -6.61 -3.22
N ILE A 161 -11.35 -6.89 -1.96
CA ILE A 161 -9.97 -7.17 -1.55
C ILE A 161 -9.44 -8.45 -2.23
N ASN A 162 -10.28 -9.48 -2.35
CA ASN A 162 -9.93 -10.72 -3.00
C ASN A 162 -9.72 -10.52 -4.52
N ASP A 163 -10.57 -9.75 -5.21
CA ASP A 163 -10.34 -9.42 -6.62
C ASP A 163 -9.06 -8.60 -6.84
N TYR A 164 -8.64 -7.78 -5.85
CA TYR A 164 -7.34 -7.10 -5.90
C TYR A 164 -6.18 -8.10 -5.77
N ALA A 165 -6.28 -9.05 -4.84
CA ALA A 165 -5.29 -10.10 -4.66
C ALA A 165 -5.16 -10.96 -5.94
N ASP A 166 -6.29 -11.40 -6.50
CA ASP A 166 -6.34 -12.14 -7.77
C ASP A 166 -5.72 -11.34 -8.93
N TYR A 167 -5.97 -10.03 -8.96
CA TYR A 167 -5.32 -9.14 -9.92
C TYR A 167 -3.80 -9.14 -9.73
N CYS A 168 -3.32 -8.96 -8.50
CA CYS A 168 -1.90 -8.95 -8.19
C CYS A 168 -1.21 -10.26 -8.55
N GLU A 169 -1.82 -11.41 -8.26
CA GLU A 169 -1.32 -12.72 -8.67
C GLU A 169 -1.27 -12.84 -10.20
N SER A 170 -2.38 -12.55 -10.89
CA SER A 170 -2.46 -12.67 -12.36
C SER A 170 -1.53 -11.72 -13.10
N ALA A 171 -1.09 -10.65 -12.44
CA ALA A 171 -0.18 -9.66 -12.98
C ALA A 171 1.28 -9.88 -12.56
N ASP A 172 1.64 -11.03 -11.94
CA ASP A 172 2.98 -11.33 -11.40
C ASP A 172 3.49 -10.22 -10.44
N LEU A 173 2.58 -9.65 -9.64
CA LEU A 173 2.89 -8.61 -8.65
C LEU A 173 3.10 -9.16 -7.24
N ILE A 174 2.95 -10.46 -7.04
CA ILE A 174 3.27 -11.15 -5.80
C ILE A 174 4.41 -12.13 -6.12
N GLU A 175 5.48 -12.09 -5.33
CA GLU A 175 6.59 -13.04 -5.51
C GLU A 175 6.12 -14.44 -5.11
N ASP A 176 5.98 -15.33 -6.09
CA ASP A 176 5.64 -16.73 -5.86
C ASP A 176 6.85 -17.50 -5.28
N ASN A 177 7.08 -17.32 -3.97
CA ASN A 177 8.12 -18.05 -3.23
C ASN A 177 7.74 -19.51 -2.92
N THR A 178 6.61 -19.99 -3.47
CA THR A 178 6.03 -21.31 -3.19
C THR A 178 6.37 -22.38 -4.22
N VAL A 179 6.96 -22.03 -5.36
CA VAL A 179 7.33 -23.01 -6.40
C VAL A 179 8.69 -23.64 -6.09
N ILE A 180 8.69 -24.74 -5.34
CA ILE A 180 9.83 -25.67 -5.36
C ILE A 180 9.87 -26.30 -6.75
N ARG A 181 10.85 -25.86 -7.57
CA ARG A 181 11.14 -26.51 -8.85
C ARG A 181 11.71 -27.91 -8.58
N CYS A 182 10.84 -28.90 -8.50
CA CYS A 182 11.25 -30.29 -8.41
C CYS A 182 11.78 -30.72 -9.79
N LEU A 183 13.10 -30.84 -9.92
CA LEU A 183 13.71 -31.49 -11.10
C LEU A 183 13.54 -33.00 -10.92
N PRO A 184 12.78 -33.71 -11.77
CA PRO A 184 12.79 -35.16 -11.74
C PRO A 184 14.16 -35.65 -12.24
N CYS A 185 15.06 -35.96 -11.32
CA CYS A 185 16.25 -36.75 -11.65
C CYS A 185 15.78 -38.20 -11.83
N GLY A 186 15.52 -38.57 -13.08
CA GLY A 186 15.20 -39.94 -13.46
C GLY A 186 16.46 -40.81 -13.42
N ASP A 187 16.75 -41.40 -12.27
CA ASP A 187 17.59 -42.60 -12.23
C ASP A 187 16.65 -43.81 -12.33
N SER A 188 16.66 -44.42 -13.51
CA SER A 188 16.03 -45.71 -13.76
C SER A 188 16.73 -46.76 -12.91
N LEU A 189 15.98 -47.43 -12.02
CA LEU A 189 16.47 -48.60 -11.30
C LEU A 189 16.71 -49.75 -12.29
N PRO A 190 17.90 -50.35 -12.37
CA PRO A 190 18.07 -51.58 -13.11
C PRO A 190 17.35 -52.70 -12.35
N ALA A 191 16.35 -53.29 -12.99
CA ALA A 191 15.73 -54.52 -12.54
C ALA A 191 16.79 -55.63 -12.50
N LEU A 192 17.14 -56.09 -11.30
CA LEU A 192 17.91 -57.32 -11.10
C LEU A 192 16.92 -58.48 -10.99
N TRP A 193 17.02 -59.39 -11.96
CA TRP A 193 16.45 -60.74 -11.95
C TRP A 193 17.37 -61.69 -11.20
#